data_AF-A0A2V9VFK1-F1
#
_entry.id   AF-A0A2V9VFK1-F1
#
_cell.length_a   1.000
_cell.length_b   1.000
_cell.length_c   1.000
_cell.angle_alpha   90.00
_cell.angle_beta   90.00
_cell.angle_gamma   90.00
#
_symmetry.space_group_name_H-M   'P 1'
#
loop_
_entity.id
_entity.type
_entity.pdbx_description
1 polymer ?
#
loop_
_entity_poly.entity_id
_entity_poly.type
_entity_poly.pdbx_seq_one_letter_code
_entity_poly.pdbx_strand_id
1 'polypeptide(L)'
;MTSVFLLAEMSMAAGAQEFSAELVRQKPAGAAKSKIYVGKSKIRLEAEGQTRPNYVILNLAQRQSSMVLPDNKTYIISPPGQIPSSIPFFMIDDPENACAAWERSVQKPKTCTRVGDDTVNGRSTVKYTGTSNTGDTGTAWVDRKLRFVIKWEGEKGAAELQNIQEGPQAASLFEIPSDYEKMDIAAARAARKRKPLPPTHK
;
A
#
# COMPACT_ATOMS: atom_id res chain seq x y z
N MET A 1 37.27 -28.61 -34.91
CA MET A 1 36.62 -27.36 -34.46
C MET A 1 35.64 -27.70 -33.36
N THR A 2 36.06 -27.58 -32.10
CA THR A 2 35.27 -27.93 -30.92
C THR A 2 34.43 -26.72 -30.54
N SER A 3 33.10 -26.80 -30.73
CA SER A 3 32.17 -25.75 -30.30
C SER A 3 31.96 -25.84 -28.79
N VAL A 4 32.28 -24.76 -28.07
CA VAL A 4 31.95 -24.57 -26.67
C VAL A 4 30.59 -23.85 -26.61
N PHE A 5 29.56 -24.54 -26.13
CA PHE A 5 28.28 -23.91 -25.79
C PHE A 5 28.42 -23.24 -24.42
N LEU A 6 28.45 -21.90 -24.37
CA LEU A 6 28.25 -21.15 -23.14
C LEU A 6 26.78 -21.22 -22.75
N LEU A 7 26.46 -22.00 -21.72
CA LEU A 7 25.18 -21.90 -21.01
C LEU A 7 25.25 -20.65 -20.14
N ALA A 8 24.52 -19.60 -20.55
CA ALA A 8 24.31 -18.43 -19.71
C ALA A 8 23.36 -18.81 -18.56
N GLU A 9 23.92 -18.97 -17.37
CA GLU A 9 23.15 -19.14 -16.14
C GLU A 9 22.43 -17.82 -15.80
N MET A 10 21.19 -17.67 -16.27
CA MET A 10 20.29 -16.64 -15.77
C MET A 10 19.97 -16.95 -14.31
N SER A 11 20.73 -16.32 -13.40
CA SER A 11 20.39 -16.25 -11.99
C SER A 11 19.03 -15.56 -11.85
N MET A 12 17.98 -16.36 -11.65
CA MET A 12 16.68 -15.90 -11.17
C MET A 12 16.88 -15.37 -9.75
N ALA A 13 17.20 -14.08 -9.63
CA ALA A 13 17.20 -13.43 -8.33
C ALA A 13 15.78 -13.49 -7.75
N ALA A 14 15.59 -14.33 -6.73
CA ALA A 14 14.39 -14.39 -5.91
C ALA A 14 14.28 -13.09 -5.08
N GLY A 15 13.96 -11.98 -5.74
CA GLY A 15 13.57 -10.73 -5.11
C GLY A 15 12.11 -10.80 -4.66
N ALA A 16 11.75 -10.01 -3.65
CA ALA A 16 10.35 -9.73 -3.35
C ALA A 16 9.64 -9.34 -4.66
N GLN A 17 8.56 -10.04 -4.98
CA GLN A 17 7.89 -9.95 -6.28
C GLN A 17 7.34 -8.53 -6.46
N GLU A 18 7.94 -7.79 -7.39
CA GLU A 18 7.48 -6.45 -7.77
C GLU A 18 6.25 -6.56 -8.68
N PHE A 19 5.32 -5.61 -8.55
CA PHE A 19 4.11 -5.58 -9.35
C PHE A 19 3.43 -4.20 -9.37
N SER A 20 2.52 -4.01 -10.31
CA SER A 20 1.54 -2.92 -10.30
C SER A 20 0.12 -3.46 -10.37
N ALA A 21 -0.86 -2.75 -9.82
CA ALA A 21 -2.26 -3.15 -9.86
C ALA A 21 -3.21 -1.95 -9.71
N GLU A 22 -4.49 -2.20 -9.98
CA GLU A 22 -5.59 -1.31 -9.61
C GLU A 22 -6.20 -1.77 -8.29
N LEU A 23 -6.20 -0.90 -7.28
CA LEU A 23 -6.92 -1.12 -6.04
C LEU A 23 -8.35 -0.56 -6.16
N VAL A 24 -9.32 -1.46 -6.19
CA VAL A 24 -10.74 -1.14 -6.32
C VAL A 24 -11.40 -1.25 -4.95
N ARG A 25 -11.74 -0.11 -4.35
CA ARG A 25 -12.47 -0.03 -3.08
C ARG A 25 -13.95 0.13 -3.32
N GLN A 26 -14.77 -0.71 -2.73
CA GLN A 26 -16.21 -0.53 -2.75
C GLN A 26 -16.60 0.62 -1.80
N LYS A 27 -17.40 1.58 -2.28
CA LYS A 27 -18.03 2.62 -1.45
C LYS A 27 -19.53 2.70 -1.77
N PRO A 28 -20.36 3.21 -0.84
CA PRO A 28 -21.79 3.41 -1.09
C PRO A 28 -22.10 4.26 -2.34
N ALA A 29 -21.23 5.23 -2.66
CA ALA A 29 -21.38 6.12 -3.80
C ALA A 29 -20.69 5.62 -5.10
N GLY A 30 -20.28 4.35 -5.16
CA GLY A 30 -19.55 3.76 -6.28
C GLY A 30 -18.09 3.40 -5.95
N ALA A 31 -17.47 2.58 -6.80
CA ALA A 31 -16.12 2.09 -6.55
C ALA A 31 -15.07 3.23 -6.69
N ALA A 32 -14.18 3.35 -5.70
CA ALA A 32 -13.03 4.24 -5.77
C ALA A 32 -11.81 3.45 -6.23
N LYS A 33 -11.22 3.87 -7.34
CA LYS A 33 -10.01 3.26 -7.90
C LYS A 33 -8.75 4.01 -7.45
N SER A 34 -7.66 3.28 -7.33
CA SER A 34 -6.33 3.81 -7.03
C SER A 34 -5.30 2.91 -7.71
N LYS A 35 -4.16 3.45 -8.16
CA LYS A 35 -3.06 2.61 -8.66
C LYS A 35 -2.09 2.31 -7.55
N ILE A 36 -1.63 1.07 -7.48
CA ILE A 36 -0.57 0.64 -6.57
C ILE A 36 0.62 0.15 -7.40
N TYR A 37 1.82 0.56 -7.00
CA TYR A 37 3.09 0.03 -7.51
C TYR A 37 3.89 -0.46 -6.31
N VAL A 38 4.34 -1.70 -6.35
CA VAL A 38 5.09 -2.36 -5.29
C VAL A 38 6.46 -2.73 -5.82
N GLY A 39 7.49 -2.09 -5.28
CA GLY A 39 8.90 -2.46 -5.45
C GLY A 39 9.41 -3.23 -4.23
N LYS A 40 10.70 -3.57 -4.20
CA LYS A 40 11.30 -4.40 -3.14
C LYS A 40 11.02 -3.92 -1.70
N SER A 41 11.17 -2.63 -1.47
CA SER A 41 10.99 -2.01 -0.14
C SER A 41 10.27 -0.66 -0.22
N LYS A 42 9.63 -0.39 -1.36
CA LYS A 42 8.94 0.87 -1.63
C LYS A 42 7.59 0.59 -2.25
N ILE A 43 6.61 1.40 -1.87
CA ILE A 43 5.25 1.29 -2.41
C ILE A 43 4.76 2.67 -2.79
N ARG A 44 4.14 2.80 -3.96
CA ARG A 44 3.46 4.01 -4.40
C ARG A 44 1.96 3.75 -4.52
N LEU A 45 1.15 4.64 -3.96
CA LEU A 45 -0.29 4.64 -4.11
C LEU A 45 -0.72 5.96 -4.75
N GLU A 46 -1.39 5.87 -5.89
CA GLU A 46 -1.95 7.03 -6.60
C GLU A 46 -3.47 6.99 -6.47
N ALA A 47 -4.07 8.06 -5.95
CA ALA A 47 -5.52 8.15 -5.91
C ALA A 47 -6.05 8.59 -7.29
N GLU A 48 -7.00 7.85 -7.85
CA GLU A 48 -7.67 8.24 -9.09
C GLU A 48 -8.93 9.06 -8.80
N GLY A 49 -9.35 9.89 -9.76
CA GLY A 49 -10.61 10.64 -9.70
C GLY A 49 -10.64 11.80 -8.70
N GLN A 50 -9.49 12.21 -8.15
CA GLN A 50 -9.40 13.40 -7.31
C GLN A 50 -9.21 14.66 -8.17
N THR A 51 -9.89 15.75 -7.80
CA THR A 51 -9.73 17.08 -8.44
C THR A 51 -8.30 17.62 -8.31
N ARG A 52 -7.56 17.20 -7.28
CA ARG A 52 -6.14 17.49 -7.10
C ARG A 52 -5.36 16.19 -6.97
N PRO A 53 -4.61 15.77 -8.00
CA PRO A 53 -3.84 14.55 -7.94
C PRO A 53 -2.82 14.63 -6.79
N ASN A 54 -2.69 13.51 -6.09
CA ASN A 54 -1.60 13.28 -5.15
C ASN A 54 -1.26 11.79 -5.16
N TYR A 55 -0.05 11.49 -4.72
CA TYR A 55 0.36 10.12 -4.50
C TYR A 55 1.18 10.00 -3.22
N VAL A 56 1.15 8.81 -2.63
CA VAL A 56 1.90 8.48 -1.42
C VAL A 56 3.01 7.52 -1.79
N ILE A 57 4.25 7.83 -1.40
CA ILE A 57 5.38 6.90 -1.43
C ILE A 57 5.65 6.43 0.00
N LEU A 58 5.64 5.13 0.19
CA LEU A 58 6.08 4.45 1.40
C LEU A 58 7.47 3.89 1.16
N ASN A 59 8.43 4.27 1.99
CA ASN A 59 9.74 3.63 2.06
C ASN A 59 9.77 2.78 3.34
N LEU A 60 9.69 1.46 3.18
CA LEU A 60 9.57 0.51 4.28
C LEU A 60 10.90 0.34 5.01
N ALA A 61 12.02 0.40 4.28
CA ALA A 61 13.35 0.34 4.86
C ALA A 61 13.63 1.54 5.78
N GLN A 62 13.15 2.72 5.41
CA GLN A 62 13.28 3.95 6.20
C GLN A 62 12.10 4.20 7.15
N ARG A 63 11.06 3.35 7.12
CA ARG A 63 9.80 3.54 7.87
C ARG A 63 9.19 4.94 7.67
N GLN A 64 9.28 5.44 6.45
CA GLN A 64 8.89 6.80 6.07
C GLN A 64 7.73 6.78 5.08
N SER A 65 6.78 7.70 5.25
CA SER A 65 5.72 7.98 4.28
C SER A 65 5.87 9.41 3.77
N SER A 66 5.76 9.60 2.45
CA SER A 66 5.79 10.91 1.81
C SER A 66 4.55 11.09 0.93
N MET A 67 3.76 12.12 1.19
CA MET A 67 2.65 12.53 0.33
C MET A 67 3.18 13.59 -0.64
N VAL A 68 3.03 13.37 -1.94
CA VAL A 68 3.50 14.26 -2.99
C VAL A 68 2.30 14.95 -3.63
N LEU A 69 2.41 16.27 -3.84
CA LEU A 69 1.42 17.13 -4.50
C LEU A 69 2.03 17.69 -5.79
N PRO A 70 1.85 17.01 -6.93
CA PRO A 70 2.45 17.41 -8.20
C PRO A 70 2.08 18.81 -8.66
N ASP A 71 0.81 19.21 -8.49
CA ASP A 71 0.30 20.52 -8.94
C ASP A 71 1.10 21.71 -8.38
N ASN A 72 1.59 21.57 -7.15
CA ASN A 72 2.32 22.63 -6.46
C ASN A 72 3.83 22.36 -6.40
N LYS A 73 4.30 21.24 -6.97
CA LYS A 73 5.68 20.75 -6.81
C LYS A 73 6.10 20.70 -5.34
N THR A 74 5.23 20.20 -4.47
CA THR A 74 5.54 20.09 -3.04
C THR A 74 5.33 18.68 -2.53
N TYR A 75 5.92 18.39 -1.37
CA TYR A 75 5.71 17.12 -0.68
C TYR A 75 5.72 17.27 0.84
N ILE A 76 5.10 16.32 1.50
CA ILE A 76 4.95 16.25 2.94
C ILE A 76 5.54 14.92 3.42
N ILE A 77 6.52 14.96 4.32
CA ILE A 77 7.00 13.76 5.01
C ILE A 77 6.18 13.57 6.29
N SER A 78 5.60 12.38 6.48
CA SER A 78 4.91 12.03 7.72
C SER A 78 5.89 11.93 8.89
N PRO A 79 5.51 12.31 10.12
CA PRO A 79 6.34 12.11 11.30
C PRO A 79 6.78 10.64 11.46
N PRO A 80 7.96 10.36 12.05
CA PRO A 80 8.41 9.01 12.32
C PRO A 80 7.34 8.18 13.05
N GLY A 81 7.11 6.94 12.60
CA GLY A 81 6.09 6.06 13.17
C GLY A 81 4.65 6.33 12.71
N GLN A 82 4.39 7.42 11.98
CA GLN A 82 3.09 7.66 11.33
C GLN A 82 3.18 7.25 9.86
N ILE A 83 2.80 6.01 9.56
CA ILE A 83 2.49 5.60 8.19
C ILE A 83 0.96 5.73 8.04
N PRO A 84 0.45 6.78 7.36
CA PRO A 84 -0.99 7.00 7.21
C PRO A 84 -1.68 5.96 6.32
N SER A 85 -0.92 5.00 5.79
CA SER A 85 -1.38 3.98 4.87
C SER A 85 -1.41 2.62 5.56
N SER A 86 -2.51 1.88 5.41
CA SER A 86 -2.62 0.48 5.83
C SER A 86 -1.83 -0.47 4.94
N ILE A 87 -1.26 0.00 3.83
CA ILE A 87 -0.58 -0.82 2.84
C ILE A 87 0.58 -1.67 3.42
N PRO A 88 1.41 -1.20 4.37
CA PRO A 88 2.45 -2.06 4.96
C PRO A 88 1.89 -3.32 5.62
N PHE A 89 0.66 -3.28 6.14
CA PHE A 89 -0.02 -4.43 6.73
C PHE A 89 -0.41 -5.49 5.69
N PHE A 90 -0.43 -5.13 4.41
CA PHE A 90 -0.77 -6.04 3.33
C PHE A 90 0.41 -6.87 2.84
N MET A 91 1.66 -6.55 3.18
CA MET A 91 2.80 -7.46 2.90
C MET A 91 2.88 -8.54 3.98
N ILE A 92 2.94 -9.80 3.54
CA ILE A 92 2.90 -10.97 4.41
C ILE A 92 4.06 -11.88 4.05
N ASP A 93 5.07 -11.94 4.91
CA ASP A 93 6.23 -12.79 4.68
C ASP A 93 5.82 -14.26 4.54
N ASP A 94 4.97 -14.81 5.39
CA ASP A 94 4.52 -16.18 5.23
C ASP A 94 3.01 -16.20 4.93
N PRO A 95 2.61 -16.36 3.65
CA PRO A 95 1.20 -16.44 3.27
C PRO A 95 0.43 -17.55 3.98
N GLU A 96 1.10 -18.62 4.44
CA GLU A 96 0.48 -19.71 5.20
C GLU A 96 0.37 -19.41 6.69
N ASN A 97 1.09 -18.40 7.19
CA ASN A 97 1.12 -17.99 8.58
C ASN A 97 0.90 -16.47 8.77
N ALA A 98 -0.06 -15.90 8.05
CA ALA A 98 -0.35 -14.46 8.10
C ALA A 98 -0.75 -13.96 9.51
N CYS A 99 -1.40 -14.80 10.33
CA CYS A 99 -1.80 -14.42 11.68
C CYS A 99 -0.60 -14.01 12.55
N ALA A 100 0.51 -14.75 12.52
CA ALA A 100 1.71 -14.41 13.27
C ALA A 100 2.33 -13.07 12.84
N ALA A 101 2.15 -12.66 11.58
CA ALA A 101 2.55 -11.34 11.11
C ALA A 101 1.64 -10.24 11.67
N TRP A 102 0.31 -10.43 11.58
CA TRP A 102 -0.66 -9.44 12.04
C TRP A 102 -0.69 -9.25 13.56
N GLU A 103 -0.47 -10.31 14.34
CA GLU A 103 -0.41 -10.25 15.80
C GLU A 103 0.75 -9.38 16.32
N ARG A 104 1.84 -9.29 15.55
CA ARG A 104 2.99 -8.42 15.86
C ARG A 104 2.81 -6.98 15.39
N SER A 105 1.75 -6.69 14.64
CA SER A 105 1.49 -5.35 14.09
C SER A 105 0.89 -4.41 15.14
N VAL A 106 1.07 -3.10 14.94
CA VAL A 106 0.45 -2.07 15.80
C VAL A 106 -1.08 -2.16 15.77
N GLN A 107 -1.65 -2.65 14.66
CA GLN A 107 -3.09 -2.83 14.47
C GLN A 107 -3.52 -4.28 14.69
N LYS A 108 -2.86 -5.01 15.62
CA LYS A 108 -3.13 -6.43 15.84
C LYS A 108 -4.64 -6.70 16.03
N PRO A 109 -5.18 -7.73 15.35
CA PRO A 109 -6.56 -8.12 15.55
C PRO A 109 -6.73 -8.76 16.93
N LYS A 110 -7.97 -8.79 17.43
CA LYS A 110 -8.35 -9.53 18.63
C LYS A 110 -8.33 -11.03 18.37
N THR A 111 -8.76 -11.45 17.18
CA THR A 111 -8.68 -12.84 16.72
C THR A 111 -8.16 -12.90 15.29
N CYS A 112 -7.44 -13.96 14.96
CA CYS A 112 -7.05 -14.28 13.60
C CYS A 112 -7.15 -15.79 13.40
N THR A 113 -7.67 -16.22 12.25
CA THR A 113 -7.85 -17.64 11.94
C THR A 113 -7.63 -17.86 10.46
N ARG A 114 -6.78 -18.83 10.14
CA ARG A 114 -6.67 -19.36 8.77
C ARG A 114 -7.94 -20.12 8.45
N VAL A 115 -8.62 -19.73 7.38
CA VAL A 115 -9.84 -20.39 6.91
C VAL A 115 -9.48 -21.54 5.97
N GLY A 116 -8.58 -21.30 5.02
CA GLY A 116 -8.26 -22.31 4.00
C GLY A 116 -7.65 -21.71 2.74
N ASP A 117 -7.53 -22.56 1.74
CA ASP A 117 -7.10 -22.17 0.40
C ASP A 117 -8.28 -21.58 -0.37
N ASP A 118 -8.01 -20.57 -1.19
CA ASP A 118 -9.03 -19.93 -2.02
C ASP A 118 -8.37 -19.37 -3.31
N THR A 119 -9.19 -18.93 -4.26
CA THR A 119 -8.75 -18.32 -5.50
C THR A 119 -9.37 -16.93 -5.68
N VAL A 120 -8.55 -15.93 -5.99
CA VAL A 120 -9.00 -14.58 -6.33
C VAL A 120 -8.46 -14.21 -7.71
N ASN A 121 -9.34 -13.96 -8.67
CA ASN A 121 -8.97 -13.61 -10.06
C ASN A 121 -7.95 -14.58 -10.70
N GLY A 122 -8.13 -15.89 -10.48
CA GLY A 122 -7.24 -16.93 -10.98
C GLY A 122 -5.92 -17.08 -10.21
N ARG A 123 -5.72 -16.34 -9.12
CA ARG A 123 -4.51 -16.39 -8.29
C ARG A 123 -4.72 -17.24 -7.04
N SER A 124 -3.71 -18.05 -6.70
CA SER A 124 -3.73 -18.90 -5.50
C SER A 124 -3.54 -18.07 -4.23
N THR A 125 -4.50 -18.17 -3.32
CA THR A 125 -4.53 -17.38 -2.08
C THR A 125 -4.78 -18.23 -0.85
N VAL A 126 -4.38 -17.71 0.31
CA VAL A 126 -4.80 -18.20 1.62
C VAL A 126 -5.81 -17.21 2.20
N LYS A 127 -6.97 -17.71 2.60
CA LYS A 127 -8.03 -16.94 3.21
C LYS A 127 -7.89 -16.94 4.73
N TYR A 128 -8.03 -15.76 5.32
CA TYR A 128 -8.02 -15.55 6.76
C TYR A 128 -9.25 -14.75 7.19
N THR A 129 -9.72 -15.01 8.41
CA THR A 129 -10.78 -14.23 9.06
C THR A 129 -10.34 -13.81 10.45
N GLY A 130 -10.94 -12.74 10.98
CA GLY A 130 -10.61 -12.23 12.29
C GLY A 130 -11.57 -11.14 12.78
N THR A 131 -11.34 -10.72 14.01
CA THR A 131 -12.08 -9.63 14.65
C THR A 131 -11.14 -8.54 15.11
N SER A 132 -11.55 -7.28 14.95
CA SER A 132 -10.81 -6.13 15.47
C SER A 132 -11.04 -5.96 16.98
N ASN A 133 -10.26 -5.09 17.63
CA ASN A 133 -10.49 -4.73 19.02
C ASN A 133 -11.82 -3.97 19.24
N THR A 134 -12.41 -3.41 18.19
CA THR A 134 -13.72 -2.75 18.23
C THR A 134 -14.88 -3.71 17.93
N GLY A 135 -14.59 -4.99 17.69
CA GLY A 135 -15.60 -6.03 17.44
C GLY A 135 -15.95 -6.23 15.97
N ASP A 136 -15.46 -5.38 15.06
CA ASP A 136 -15.73 -5.53 13.63
C ASP A 136 -15.11 -6.83 13.11
N THR A 137 -15.86 -7.55 12.30
CA THR A 137 -15.39 -8.76 11.60
C THR A 137 -14.78 -8.43 10.24
N GLY A 138 -13.81 -9.24 9.81
CA GLY A 138 -13.17 -9.05 8.51
C GLY A 138 -12.51 -10.32 7.98
N THR A 139 -12.40 -10.38 6.67
CA THR A 139 -11.76 -11.45 5.90
C THR A 139 -10.71 -10.85 4.96
N ALA A 140 -9.58 -11.53 4.81
CA ALA A 140 -8.50 -11.13 3.92
C ALA A 140 -7.95 -12.34 3.14
N TRP A 141 -7.50 -12.07 1.92
CA TRP A 141 -6.90 -13.08 1.04
C TRP A 141 -5.46 -12.69 0.73
N VAL A 142 -4.53 -13.56 1.10
CA VAL A 142 -3.09 -13.38 0.88
C VAL A 142 -2.67 -14.16 -0.35
N ASP A 143 -2.14 -13.47 -1.36
CA ASP A 143 -1.56 -14.10 -2.54
C ASP A 143 -0.23 -14.75 -2.22
N ARG A 144 -0.09 -16.03 -2.55
CA ARG A 144 1.11 -16.81 -2.24
C ARG A 144 2.35 -16.33 -2.96
N LYS A 145 2.20 -15.89 -4.20
CA LYS A 145 3.31 -15.50 -5.07
C LYS A 145 3.78 -14.08 -4.76
N LEU A 146 2.83 -13.15 -4.63
CA LEU A 146 3.11 -11.75 -4.30
C LEU A 146 3.45 -11.55 -2.84
N ARG A 147 3.08 -12.50 -1.97
CA ARG A 147 3.20 -12.37 -0.51
C ARG A 147 2.48 -11.09 -0.04
N PHE A 148 1.28 -10.88 -0.57
CA PHE A 148 0.53 -9.63 -0.44
C PHE A 148 -0.98 -9.89 -0.28
N VAL A 149 -1.68 -9.09 0.54
CA VAL A 149 -3.14 -9.12 0.65
C VAL A 149 -3.75 -8.50 -0.61
N ILE A 150 -4.38 -9.31 -1.44
CA ILE A 150 -4.96 -8.88 -2.72
C ILE A 150 -6.47 -8.64 -2.65
N LYS A 151 -7.12 -9.03 -1.55
CA LYS A 151 -8.54 -8.76 -1.31
C LYS A 151 -8.82 -8.69 0.18
N TRP A 152 -9.75 -7.84 0.57
CA TRP A 152 -10.33 -7.86 1.91
C TRP A 152 -11.80 -7.43 1.91
N GLU A 153 -12.55 -7.95 2.87
CA GLU A 153 -13.97 -7.66 3.08
C GLU A 153 -14.21 -7.51 4.57
N GLY A 154 -14.99 -6.52 4.97
CA GLY A 154 -15.41 -6.32 6.35
C GLY A 154 -16.51 -5.28 6.47
N GLU A 155 -16.99 -5.05 7.68
CA GLU A 155 -18.14 -4.16 7.94
C GLU A 155 -17.91 -2.71 7.49
N LYS A 156 -16.65 -2.26 7.55
CA LYS A 156 -16.24 -0.90 7.16
C LYS A 156 -15.92 -0.74 5.67
N GLY A 157 -16.00 -1.83 4.91
CA GLY A 157 -15.81 -1.82 3.47
C GLY A 157 -15.01 -3.01 2.95
N ALA A 158 -14.95 -3.08 1.63
CA ALA A 158 -14.25 -4.12 0.89
C ALA A 158 -13.34 -3.51 -0.17
N ALA A 159 -12.26 -4.22 -0.51
CA ALA A 159 -11.44 -3.87 -1.65
C ALA A 159 -10.72 -5.08 -2.24
N GLU A 160 -10.29 -4.92 -3.49
CA GLU A 160 -9.60 -5.95 -4.24
C GLU A 160 -8.54 -5.31 -5.16
N LEU A 161 -7.43 -6.00 -5.35
CA LEU A 161 -6.47 -5.72 -6.41
C LEU A 161 -6.90 -6.39 -7.70
N GLN A 162 -7.05 -5.59 -8.74
CA GLN A 162 -7.40 -6.00 -10.09
C GLN A 162 -6.25 -5.65 -11.04
N ASN A 163 -6.24 -6.29 -12.22
CA ASN A 163 -5.28 -6.02 -13.28
C ASN A 163 -3.81 -6.10 -12.81
N ILE A 164 -3.50 -7.08 -11.95
CA ILE A 164 -2.16 -7.23 -11.39
C ILE A 164 -1.16 -7.59 -12.50
N GLN A 165 -0.15 -6.75 -12.69
CA GLN A 165 0.96 -6.94 -13.61
C GLN A 165 2.23 -7.18 -12.81
N GLU A 166 2.73 -8.42 -12.83
CA GLU A 166 3.97 -8.78 -12.15
C GLU A 166 5.18 -8.36 -12.99
N GLY A 167 6.19 -7.80 -12.34
CA GLY A 167 7.44 -7.41 -12.98
C GLY A 167 8.12 -6.22 -12.30
N PRO A 168 9.39 -5.96 -12.65
CA PRO A 168 10.15 -4.86 -12.10
C PRO A 168 9.44 -3.52 -12.29
N GLN A 169 9.45 -2.70 -11.24
CA GLN A 169 8.91 -1.34 -11.26
C GLN A 169 10.04 -0.33 -11.45
N ALA A 170 9.81 0.70 -12.28
CA ALA A 170 10.82 1.73 -12.51
C ALA A 170 11.18 2.47 -11.20
N ALA A 171 12.48 2.63 -10.92
CA ALA A 171 12.95 3.26 -9.69
C ALA A 171 12.39 4.68 -9.49
N SER A 172 12.25 5.42 -10.59
CA SER A 172 11.71 6.78 -10.62
C SER A 172 10.27 6.89 -10.12
N LEU A 173 9.48 5.81 -10.13
CA LEU A 173 8.13 5.80 -9.54
C LEU A 173 8.19 6.07 -8.03
N PHE A 174 9.29 5.72 -7.37
CA PHE A 174 9.43 5.78 -5.92
C PHE A 174 10.39 6.87 -5.45
N GLU A 175 10.63 7.87 -6.29
CA GLU A 175 11.47 9.02 -6.00
C GLU A 175 10.61 10.29 -6.04
N ILE A 176 10.95 11.23 -5.17
CA ILE A 176 10.38 12.58 -5.20
C ILE A 176 11.26 13.36 -6.17
N PRO A 177 10.69 14.03 -7.20
CA PRO A 177 11.50 14.80 -8.13
C PRO A 177 12.30 15.89 -7.41
N SER A 178 13.53 16.14 -7.88
CA SER A 178 14.47 17.03 -7.20
C SER A 178 14.05 18.50 -7.18
N ASP A 179 13.13 18.90 -8.05
CA ASP A 179 12.57 20.25 -8.13
C ASP A 179 11.35 20.45 -7.20
N TYR A 180 11.05 19.49 -6.33
CA TYR A 180 9.94 19.59 -5.39
C TYR A 180 10.39 20.10 -4.03
N GLU A 181 9.57 20.95 -3.42
CA GLU A 181 9.85 21.54 -2.11
C GLU A 181 9.17 20.79 -0.97
N LYS A 182 9.90 20.57 0.12
CA LYS A 182 9.35 19.99 1.34
C LYS A 182 8.48 21.03 2.04
N MET A 183 7.21 20.68 2.26
CA MET A 183 6.33 21.45 3.13
C MET A 183 6.64 21.20 4.60
N ASP A 184 6.82 22.29 5.35
CA ASP A 184 6.83 22.25 6.81
C ASP A 184 5.39 22.25 7.36
N ILE A 185 4.91 21.06 7.74
CA ILE A 185 3.56 20.89 8.31
C ILE A 185 3.42 21.63 9.65
N ALA A 186 4.49 21.76 10.44
CA ALA A 186 4.44 22.46 11.71
C ALA A 186 4.24 23.97 11.48
N ALA A 187 4.98 24.55 10.53
CA ALA A 187 4.78 25.93 10.09
C ALA A 187 3.37 26.16 9.49
N ALA A 188 2.88 25.25 8.64
CA ALA A 188 1.55 25.35 8.05
C ALA A 188 0.40 25.23 9.08
N ARG A 189 0.55 24.36 10.09
CA ARG A 189 -0.40 24.25 11.22
C ARG A 189 -0.34 25.48 12.12
N ALA A 190 0.83 26.04 12.38
CA ALA A 190 0.99 27.27 13.16
C ALA A 190 0.37 28.49 12.47
N ALA A 191 0.53 28.60 11.14
CA ALA A 191 -0.06 29.67 10.34
C ALA A 191 -1.61 29.60 10.33
N ARG A 192 -2.20 28.40 10.25
CA ARG A 192 -3.66 28.22 10.34
C ARG A 192 -4.24 28.62 11.70
N LYS A 193 -3.51 28.36 12.80
CA LYS A 193 -3.94 28.79 14.15
C LYS A 193 -3.88 30.31 14.34
N ARG A 194 -3.06 31.02 13.55
CA ARG A 194 -2.89 32.47 13.63
C ARG A 194 -3.89 33.27 12.78
N LYS A 195 -4.62 32.62 11.86
CA LYS A 195 -5.65 33.30 11.05
C LYS A 195 -6.95 33.39 11.86
N PRO A 196 -7.43 34.60 12.26
CA PRO A 196 -8.67 34.73 13.01
C PRO A 196 -9.85 34.19 12.19
N LEU A 197 -10.84 33.60 12.85
CA LEU A 197 -12.11 33.22 12.23
C LEU A 197 -12.74 34.50 11.63
N PRO A 198 -13.26 34.49 10.39
CA PRO A 198 -14.02 35.62 9.89
C PRO A 198 -15.23 35.87 10.82
N PRO A 199 -15.58 37.14 11.08
CA PRO A 199 -16.69 37.47 11.97
C PRO A 199 -17.97 36.83 11.42
N THR A 200 -18.66 36.08 12.28
CA THR A 200 -20.02 35.60 12.00
C THR A 200 -20.96 36.80 11.97
N HIS A 201 -21.40 37.21 10.80
CA HIS A 201 -22.51 38.16 10.68
C HIS A 201 -23.81 37.46 11.12
N LYS A 202 -24.44 38.01 12.17
CA LYS A 202 -25.86 37.77 12.50
C LYS A 202 -26.69 38.85 11.83
#